data_AF-A0A925KIR0-F1
#
_entry.id   AF-A0A925KIR0-F1
#
_cell.length_a   1.000
_cell.length_b   1.000
_cell.length_c   1.000
_cell.angle_alpha   90.00
_cell.angle_beta   90.00
_cell.angle_gamma   90.00
#
_symmetry.space_group_name_H-M   'P 1'
#
loop_
_entity.id
_entity.type
_entity.pdbx_description
1 polymer ?
#
loop_
_entity_poly.entity_id
_entity_poly.type
_entity_poly.pdbx_seq_one_letter_code
_entity_poly.pdbx_strand_id
1 'polypeptide(L)' 'MTPALLDHFAEQARFCDAYGSSFTASLIEAMARDLKDGGPTAELVGDWPRSPRADA' A
#
# COMPACT_ATOMS: atom_id res chain seq x y z
N MET A 1 11.64 5.01 -2.63
CA MET A 1 10.32 4.41 -2.94
C MET A 1 10.43 3.49 -4.15
N THR A 2 10.19 2.20 -3.96
CA THR A 2 10.18 1.23 -5.06
C THR A 2 8.80 1.22 -5.74
N PRO A 3 8.71 1.22 -7.08
CA PRO A 3 7.42 1.09 -7.78
C PRO A 3 6.62 -0.12 -7.34
N ALA A 4 7.31 -1.22 -7.01
CA ALA A 4 6.72 -2.45 -6.52
C ALA A 4 5.92 -2.29 -5.20
N LEU A 5 6.29 -1.34 -4.33
CA LEU A 5 5.55 -1.10 -3.09
C LEU A 5 4.18 -0.49 -3.39
N LEU A 6 4.11 0.53 -4.24
CA LEU A 6 2.84 1.15 -4.67
C LEU A 6 1.92 0.15 -5.39
N ASP A 7 2.50 -0.70 -6.24
CA ASP A 7 1.74 -1.74 -6.94
C ASP A 7 1.09 -2.73 -5.96
N HIS A 8 1.77 -3.07 -4.87
CA HIS A 8 1.21 -3.94 -3.82
C HIS A 8 0.10 -3.26 -3.03
N PHE A 9 0.24 -1.97 -2.67
CA PHE A 9 -0.86 -1.23 -2.05
C PHE A 9 -2.11 -1.23 -2.95
N ALA A 10 -1.94 -0.96 -4.25
CA ALA A 10 -3.04 -0.97 -5.20
C ALA A 10 -3.67 -2.36 -5.34
N GLU A 11 -2.88 -3.43 -5.35
CA GLU A 11 -3.38 -4.79 -5.41
C GLU A 11 -4.17 -5.17 -4.14
N GLN A 12 -3.64 -4.86 -2.95
CA GLN A 12 -4.32 -5.14 -1.69
C GLN A 12 -5.65 -4.38 -1.58
N ALA A 13 -5.68 -3.11 -1.99
CA ALA A 13 -6.92 -2.33 -2.02
C ALA A 13 -7.99 -3.01 -2.89
N ARG A 14 -7.63 -3.46 -4.10
CA ARG A 14 -8.55 -4.20 -4.99
C ARG A 14 -9.08 -5.48 -4.35
N PHE A 15 -8.24 -6.26 -3.67
CA PHE A 15 -8.70 -7.47 -2.98
C PHE A 15 -9.61 -7.14 -1.81
N CYS A 16 -9.27 -6.15 -0.98
CA CYS A 16 -10.12 -5.73 0.13
C CYS A 16 -11.50 -5.31 -0.37
N ASP A 17 -11.57 -4.55 -1.47
CA ASP A 17 -12.85 -4.14 -2.06
C ASP A 17 -13.63 -5.35 -2.59
N ALA A 18 -12.98 -6.22 -3.36
CA ALA A 18 -13.58 -7.42 -3.92
C ALA A 18 -14.13 -8.40 -2.86
N TYR A 19 -13.53 -8.45 -1.67
CA TYR A 19 -13.97 -9.28 -0.54
C TYR A 19 -14.91 -8.55 0.44
N GLY A 20 -15.43 -7.38 0.08
CA GLY A 20 -16.43 -6.65 0.87
C GLY A 20 -15.86 -5.83 2.03
N SER A 21 -14.54 -5.63 2.09
CA SER A 21 -13.84 -4.79 3.07
C SER A 21 -13.58 -3.38 2.52
N SER A 22 -14.62 -2.67 2.10
CA SER A 22 -14.52 -1.36 1.42
C SER A 22 -13.83 -0.26 2.23
N PHE A 23 -14.02 -0.26 3.56
CA PHE A 23 -13.28 0.64 4.46
C PHE A 23 -11.78 0.38 4.36
N THR A 24 -11.37 -0.88 4.46
CA THR A 24 -9.97 -1.27 4.40
C THR A 24 -9.36 -0.95 3.03
N ALA A 25 -10.10 -1.16 1.95
CA ALA A 25 -9.67 -0.76 0.61
C ALA A 25 -9.40 0.75 0.54
N SER A 26 -10.35 1.57 1.01
CA SER A 26 -10.22 3.04 1.03
C SER A 26 -9.05 3.51 1.88
N LEU A 27 -8.81 2.85 3.01
CA LEU A 27 -7.66 3.12 3.88
C LEU A 27 -6.34 2.82 3.17
N ILE A 28 -6.22 1.65 2.53
CA ILE A 28 -5.01 1.24 1.80
C ILE A 28 -4.74 2.21 0.63
N GLU A 29 -5.77 2.66 -0.08
CA GLU A 29 -5.62 3.68 -1.12
C GLU A 29 -5.14 5.03 -0.57
N ALA A 30 -5.62 5.42 0.61
CA ALA A 30 -5.15 6.64 1.27
C ALA A 30 -3.68 6.52 1.66
N MET A 31 -3.26 5.37 2.19
CA MET A 31 -1.87 5.08 2.49
C MET A 31 -0.99 5.07 1.23
N ALA A 32 -1.49 4.58 0.10
CA ALA A 32 -0.76 4.62 -1.17
C ALA A 32 -0.52 6.05 -1.67
N ARG A 33 -1.53 6.93 -1.53
CA ARG A 33 -1.39 8.36 -1.84
C ARG A 33 -0.40 9.03 -0.90
N ASP A 34 -0.53 8.77 0.39
CA ASP A 34 0.37 9.30 1.42
C ASP A 34 1.83 8.86 1.21
N LEU A 35 2.04 7.59 0.81
CA LEU A 35 3.35 7.06 0.42
C LEU A 35 3.94 7.81 -0.79
N LYS A 36 3.12 8.13 -1.80
CA LYS A 36 3.53 8.89 -2.98
C LYS A 36 3.86 10.34 -2.65
N ASP A 37 3.11 10.94 -1.73
CA ASP A 37 3.21 12.35 -1.36
C ASP A 37 4.29 12.60 -0.28
N GLY A 38 4.97 11.54 0.18
CA GLY A 38 6.03 11.64 1.19
C GLY A 38 5.50 11.87 2.62
N GLY A 39 4.26 11.47 2.90
CA GLY A 39 3.62 11.57 4.21
C GLY A 39 4.04 10.46 5.19
N PRO A 40 3.35 10.33 6.35
CA PRO A 40 3.72 9.40 7.41
C PRO A 40 3.90 7.94 6.97
N THR A 41 3.11 7.47 6.01
CA THR A 41 3.24 6.13 5.42
C THR A 41 4.58 5.97 4.70
N ALA A 42 5.06 7.02 4.02
CA ALA A 42 6.38 7.01 3.40
C ALA A 42 7.50 6.92 4.44
N GLU A 43 7.35 7.58 5.60
CA GLU A 43 8.31 7.46 6.70
C GLU A 43 8.35 6.05 7.29
N LEU A 44 7.20 5.38 7.36
CA LEU A 44 7.09 4.05 7.96
C LEU A 44 7.60 2.92 7.04
N VAL A 45 7.32 3.00 5.73
CA VAL A 45 7.56 1.87 4.81
C VAL A 45 8.31 2.23 3.53
N GLY A 46 8.71 3.49 3.32
CA GLY A 46 9.32 3.97 2.08
C GLY A 46 10.66 3.32 1.71
N ASP A 47 11.37 2.81 2.72
CA ASP A 47 12.66 2.11 2.61
C ASP A 47 12.54 0.58 2.66
N TRP A 48 11.34 0.03 2.44
CA TRP A 48 11.14 -1.42 2.46
C TRP A 48 12.08 -2.12 1.45
N PRO A 49 12.99 -3.00 1.90
CA PRO A 49 14.16 -3.41 1.12
C PRO A 49 13.88 -4.50 0.08
N ARG A 50 12.78 -5.24 0.21
CA ARG A 50 12.42 -6.39 -0.63
C ARG A 50 10.96 -6.29 -1.11
N SER A 51 10.47 -7.27 -1.86
CA SER A 51 9.05 -7.30 -2.23
C SER A 51 8.20 -7.57 -0.99
N PRO A 52 7.26 -6.69 -0.58
CA PRO A 52 6.35 -6.92 0.55
C PRO A 52 5.63 -8.27 0.48
N ARG A 53 5.20 -8.69 -0.72
CA ARG A 53 4.57 -10.00 -0.93
C ARG A 53 5.49 -11.19 -0.65
N ALA A 54 6.81 -11.04 -0.79
CA ALA A 54 7.75 -12.10 -0.46
C ALA A 54 8.05 -12.17 1.06
N ASP A 55 7.61 -11.16 1.81
CA ASP A 55 7.81 -11.02 3.26
C ASP A 55 6.53 -11.30 4.07
N ALA A 56 5.39 -11.52 3.41
CA ALA A 56 4.08 -11.79 4.00
C ALA A 56 3.76 -13.30 3.99
#